data_AF-A0A927DYJ1-F1
#
_entry.id   AF-A0A927DYJ1-F1
#
_cell.length_a   1.000
_cell.length_b   1.000
_cell.length_c   1.000
_cell.angle_alpha   90.00
_cell.angle_beta   90.00
_cell.angle_gamma   90.00
#
_symmetry.space_group_name_H-M   'P 1'
#
loop_
_entity.id
_entity.type
_entity.pdbx_description
1 polymer ?
#
loop_
_entity_poly.entity_id
_entity_poly.type
_entity_poly.pdbx_seq_one_letter_code
_entity_poly.pdbx_strand_id
1 'polypeptide(L)'
;MQNVSRSDGVSSVAKAAYRHRSVMIDHRTGEIHGEKSANRDDLVYAEILAPKDTPNFLTKSSNDLWNFVEKNREEKRRKNRKRI
;
A
#
# COMPACT_ATOMS: atom_id res chain seq x y z
N MET A 1 16.85 -3.16 6.92
CA MET A 1 15.73 -2.56 6.16
C MET A 1 15.20 -3.64 5.21
N GLN A 2 13.90 -3.98 5.26
CA GLN A 2 13.33 -5.02 4.39
C GLN A 2 12.64 -4.38 3.19
N ASN A 3 13.08 -4.74 1.98
CA ASN A 3 12.43 -4.32 0.75
C ASN A 3 11.07 -5.02 0.59
N VAL A 4 10.10 -4.30 0.01
CA VAL A 4 8.80 -4.88 -0.37
C VAL A 4 8.82 -5.09 -1.88
N SER A 5 8.92 -6.35 -2.28
CA SER A 5 8.89 -6.75 -3.69
C SER A 5 7.68 -7.65 -3.99
N ARG A 6 7.07 -7.40 -5.16
CA ARG A 6 6.00 -8.24 -5.69
C ARG A 6 6.49 -9.58 -6.20
N SER A 7 7.76 -9.69 -6.59
CA SER A 7 8.37 -10.99 -6.94
C SER A 7 8.29 -11.99 -5.80
N ASP A 8 8.25 -11.47 -4.58
CA ASP A 8 8.26 -12.26 -3.35
C ASP A 8 6.83 -12.53 -2.86
N GLY A 9 5.82 -12.24 -3.68
CA GLY A 9 4.41 -12.41 -3.36
C GLY A 9 3.82 -11.35 -2.41
N VAL A 10 4.50 -10.21 -2.22
CA VAL A 10 4.10 -9.20 -1.23
C VAL A 10 3.46 -7.98 -1.89
N SER A 11 2.24 -7.63 -1.48
CA SER A 11 1.54 -6.38 -1.86
C SER A 11 1.95 -5.22 -0.93
N SER A 12 2.09 -4.02 -1.50
CA SER A 12 2.34 -2.80 -0.73
C SER A 12 1.14 -2.48 0.18
N VAL A 13 -0.08 -2.74 -0.29
CA VAL A 13 -1.32 -2.56 0.48
C VAL A 13 -1.35 -3.51 1.68
N ALA A 14 -0.98 -4.78 1.48
CA ALA A 14 -0.91 -5.77 2.57
C ALA A 14 0.06 -5.36 3.69
N LYS A 15 1.25 -4.85 3.32
CA LYS A 15 2.23 -4.37 4.31
C LYS A 15 1.77 -3.10 5.02
N ALA A 16 1.09 -2.20 4.32
CA ALA A 16 0.52 -1.01 4.92
C ALA A 16 -0.57 -1.36 5.94
N ALA A 17 -1.50 -2.25 5.58
CA ALA A 17 -2.57 -2.74 6.45
C ALA A 17 -2.02 -3.26 7.78
N TYR A 18 -0.99 -4.11 7.71
CA TYR A 18 -0.32 -4.66 8.88
C TYR A 18 0.31 -3.58 9.77
N ARG A 19 1.04 -2.63 9.18
CA ARG A 19 1.77 -1.58 9.92
C ARG A 19 0.87 -0.52 10.52
N HIS A 20 -0.22 -0.17 9.84
CA HIS A 20 -1.22 0.79 10.31
C HIS A 20 -2.31 0.16 11.17
N ARG A 21 -2.25 -1.15 11.45
CA ARG A 21 -3.30 -1.90 12.16
C ARG A 21 -4.70 -1.56 11.62
N SER A 22 -4.83 -1.57 10.30
CA SER A 22 -6.05 -1.13 9.64
C SER A 22 -6.44 -2.15 8.57
N VAL A 23 -7.74 -2.28 8.35
CA VAL A 23 -8.28 -3.07 7.24
C VAL A 23 -8.14 -2.27 5.95
N MET A 24 -7.53 -2.86 4.93
CA MET A 24 -7.28 -2.21 3.64
C MET A 24 -7.63 -3.18 2.50
N ILE A 25 -8.05 -2.63 1.36
CA ILE A 25 -8.46 -3.39 0.18
C ILE A 25 -7.46 -3.10 -0.94
N ASP A 26 -6.85 -4.15 -1.50
CA ASP A 26 -6.06 -4.03 -2.74
C ASP A 26 -7.03 -3.98 -3.94
N HIS A 27 -7.21 -2.80 -4.53
CA HIS A 27 -8.19 -2.59 -5.61
C HIS A 27 -7.86 -3.36 -6.90
N ARG A 28 -6.62 -3.86 -7.06
CA ARG A 28 -6.22 -4.64 -8.23
C ARG A 28 -6.68 -6.09 -8.12
N THR A 29 -6.73 -6.65 -6.91
CA THR A 29 -7.08 -8.06 -6.67
C THR A 29 -8.43 -8.24 -5.98
N GLY A 30 -8.95 -7.20 -5.32
CA GLY A 30 -10.11 -7.29 -4.42
C GLY A 30 -9.80 -7.92 -3.07
N GLU A 31 -8.53 -8.22 -2.79
CA GLU A 31 -8.12 -8.84 -1.53
C GLU A 31 -8.22 -7.84 -0.37
N ILE A 32 -8.70 -8.33 0.78
CA ILE A 32 -8.78 -7.59 2.02
C ILE A 32 -7.59 -8.00 2.90
N HIS A 33 -6.90 -7.02 3.47
CA HIS A 33 -5.73 -7.21 4.32
C HIS A 33 -5.92 -6.55 5.69
N GLY A 34 -5.20 -7.05 6.70
CA GLY A 34 -5.11 -6.40 8.00
C GLY A 34 -6.17 -6.82 9.02
N GLU A 35 -7.19 -7.58 8.63
CA GLU A 35 -8.30 -8.02 9.51
C GLU A 35 -7.81 -8.64 10.83
N LYS A 36 -6.81 -9.52 10.76
CA LYS A 36 -6.23 -10.19 11.94
C LYS A 36 -5.32 -9.29 12.79
N SER A 37 -4.81 -8.21 12.21
CA SER A 37 -3.91 -7.30 12.91
C SER A 37 -4.62 -6.07 13.43
N ALA A 38 -5.75 -5.68 12.86
CA ALA A 38 -6.42 -4.41 13.17
C ALA A 38 -6.94 -4.32 14.62
N ASN A 39 -7.15 -5.45 15.28
CA ASN A 39 -7.59 -5.52 16.67
C ASN A 39 -6.45 -5.60 17.69
N ARG A 40 -5.18 -5.53 17.26
CA ARG A 40 -4.04 -5.52 18.18
C ARG A 40 -3.86 -4.12 18.76
N ASP A 41 -3.67 -4.04 20.08
CA ASP A 41 -3.48 -2.80 20.84
C ASP A 41 -2.01 -2.37 20.97
N ASP A 42 -1.10 -3.04 20.25
CA ASP A 42 0.34 -2.81 20.31
C ASP A 42 0.84 -1.63 19.45
N LEU A 43 -0.04 -0.99 18.68
CA LEU A 43 0.28 0.17 17.87
C LEU A 43 -0.05 1.47 18.62
N VAL A 44 1.00 2.15 19.06
CA VAL A 44 0.87 3.46 19.73
C VAL A 44 0.61 4.59 18.73
N TYR A 45 1.23 4.53 17.54
CA TYR A 45 1.17 5.62 16.56
C TYR A 45 1.41 5.14 15.13
N ALA A 46 0.68 5.71 14.17
CA ALA A 46 0.96 5.59 12.74
C ALA A 46 0.52 6.84 11.99
N GLU A 47 1.35 7.32 11.07
CA GLU A 47 1.10 8.52 10.27
C GLU A 47 1.71 8.39 8.88
N ILE A 48 1.16 9.12 7.90
CA ILE A 48 1.75 9.34 6.58
C ILE A 48 2.48 10.69 6.60
N LEU A 49 3.81 10.64 6.57
CA LEU A 49 4.63 11.83 6.38
C LEU A 49 4.73 12.16 4.89
N ALA A 50 4.56 13.44 4.55
CA ALA A 50 4.50 13.90 3.17
C ALA A 50 5.32 15.18 2.96
N PRO A 51 6.04 15.30 1.83
CA PRO A 51 6.66 16.56 1.43
C PRO A 51 5.65 17.69 1.22
N LYS A 52 6.15 18.93 1.21
CA LYS A 52 5.37 20.10 0.80
C LYS A 52 4.76 19.86 -0.60
N ASP A 53 3.53 20.34 -0.80
CA ASP A 53 2.77 20.23 -2.05
C ASP A 53 2.35 18.80 -2.44
N THR A 54 2.36 17.85 -1.50
CA THR A 54 1.79 16.52 -1.73
C THR A 54 0.27 16.59 -1.89
N PRO A 55 -0.31 15.95 -2.94
CA PRO A 55 -1.75 15.90 -3.10
C PRO A 55 -2.47 15.34 -1.87
N ASN A 56 -3.51 16.03 -1.39
CA ASN A 56 -4.23 15.66 -0.18
C ASN A 56 -4.78 14.23 -0.17
N PHE A 57 -5.14 13.67 -1.33
CA PHE A 57 -5.68 12.31 -1.37
C PHE A 57 -4.62 11.24 -1.00
N LEU A 58 -3.33 11.56 -1.10
CA LEU A 58 -2.23 10.66 -0.75
C LEU A 58 -1.90 10.66 0.75
N THR A 59 -2.37 11.64 1.51
CA THR A 59 -2.07 11.78 2.95
C THR A 59 -3.27 11.45 3.83
N LYS A 60 -4.49 11.53 3.29
CA LYS A 60 -5.73 11.24 4.03
C LYS A 60 -5.93 9.76 4.36
N SER A 61 -5.41 8.86 3.53
CA SER A 61 -5.69 7.43 3.63
C SER A 61 -4.48 6.62 3.17
N SER A 62 -4.01 5.74 4.05
CA SER A 62 -2.93 4.81 3.71
C SER A 62 -3.40 3.81 2.65
N ASN A 63 -4.68 3.42 2.69
CA ASN A 63 -5.27 2.57 1.64
C ASN A 63 -5.16 3.24 0.25
N ASP A 64 -5.52 4.52 0.14
CA ASP A 64 -5.49 5.24 -1.14
C ASP A 64 -4.06 5.44 -1.65
N LEU A 65 -3.15 5.80 -0.76
CA LEU A 65 -1.72 5.95 -1.06
C LEU A 65 -1.13 4.67 -1.67
N TRP A 66 -1.31 3.54 -1.00
CA TRP A 66 -0.67 2.29 -1.42
C TRP A 66 -1.36 1.65 -2.63
N ASN A 67 -2.66 1.86 -2.81
CA ASN A 67 -3.35 1.50 -4.06
C ASN A 67 -2.85 2.34 -5.24
N PHE A 68 -2.63 3.64 -5.06
CA PHE A 68 -2.05 4.50 -6.10
C PHE A 68 -0.65 4.02 -6.51
N VAL A 69 0.17 3.58 -5.55
CA VAL A 69 1.49 3.00 -5.83
C VAL A 69 1.37 1.69 -6.61
N GLU A 70 0.50 0.77 -6.21
CA GLU A 70 0.31 -0.51 -6.90
C GLU A 70 -0.15 -0.33 -8.36
N LYS A 71 -1.12 0.56 -8.59
CA LYS A 71 -1.60 0.90 -9.93
C LYS A 71 -0.49 1.45 -10.83
N ASN A 72 0.27 2.43 -10.32
CA ASN A 72 1.39 3.01 -11.07
C ASN A 72 2.49 1.98 -11.40
N ARG A 73 2.76 1.04 -10.49
CA ARG A 73 3.71 -0.06 -10.73
C ARG A 73 3.22 -0.99 -11.84
N GLU A 74 1.94 -1.35 -11.83
CA GLU A 74 1.34 -2.19 -12.87
C GLU A 74 1.39 -1.54 -14.25
N GLU A 75 1.06 -0.24 -14.34
CA GLU A 75 1.14 0.51 -15.59
C GLU A 75 2.58 0.56 -16.13
N LYS A 76 3.57 0.80 -15.28
CA LYS A 76 4.99 0.76 -15.66
C LYS A 76 5.40 -0.62 -16.17
N ARG A 77 5.03 -1.69 -15.45
CA ARG A 77 5.30 -3.08 -15.87
C ARG A 77 4.66 -3.39 -17.22
N ARG A 78 3.40 -2.97 -17.42
CA ARG A 78 2.68 -3.15 -18.69
C ARG A 78 3.35 -2.41 -19.84
N LYS A 79 3.81 -1.17 -19.62
CA LYS A 79 4.54 -0.37 -20.62
C LYS A 79 5.87 -1.04 -20.99
N ASN A 80 6.61 -1.56 -20.02
CA ASN A 80 7.88 -2.25 -20.26
C ASN A 80 7.69 -3.55 -21.06
N ARG A 81 6.62 -4.30 -20.81
CA ARG A 81 6.29 -5.52 -21.57
C ARG A 81 5.90 -5.27 -23.03
N LYS A 82 5.40 -4.08 -23.36
CA LYS A 82 5.03 -3.70 -24.73
C LYS A 82 6.20 -3.14 -25.55
N ARG A 83 7.37 -2.96 -24.93
CA ARG A 83 8.59 -2.42 -25.54
C ARG A 83 9.61 -3.51 -25.93
N ILE A 84 9.24 -4.77 -25.74
CA ILE A 84 9.97 -5.98 -26.14
C ILE A 84 9.11 -6.64 -27.19
#